data_AF-A0A251WZU3-F1
#
_entry.id   AF-A0A251WZU3-F1
#
_cell.length_a   1.000
_cell.length_b   1.000
_cell.length_c   1.000
_cell.angle_alpha   90.00
_cell.angle_beta   90.00
_cell.angle_gamma   90.00
#
_symmetry.space_group_name_H-M   'P 1'
#
loop_
_entity.id
_entity.type
_entity.pdbx_description
1 polymer ?
#
loop_
_entity_poly.entity_id
_entity_poly.type
_entity_poly.pdbx_seq_one_letter_code
_entity_poly.pdbx_strand_id
1 'polypeptide(L)'
;MATVIVTVFLTALTAYLAQNYFATLSARAAHMRDHVEEFSKIESLAVEYWSNRSADDVNKDKVLSARLLGAVTASSFFSSEATRLLGNLEEEYIELDVAVYDAATGGDFQAADRDPDPARVTEVIKCCTEMRNLLRRASCRLYWAR
;
A
#
# COMPACT_ATOMS: atom_id res chain seq x y z
N MET A 1 34.25 -41.64 6.55
CA MET A 1 33.94 -40.90 5.30
C MET A 1 32.45 -40.66 5.12
N ALA A 2 31.59 -41.69 5.16
CA ALA A 2 30.14 -41.52 4.98
C ALA A 2 29.49 -40.52 5.96
N THR A 3 29.87 -40.56 7.24
CA THR A 3 29.37 -39.62 8.27
C THR A 3 29.70 -38.16 7.96
N VAL A 4 30.91 -37.88 7.50
CA VAL A 4 31.35 -36.52 7.13
C VAL A 4 30.55 -35.99 5.94
N ILE A 5 30.31 -36.82 4.93
CA ILE A 5 29.52 -36.44 3.74
C ILE A 5 28.08 -36.11 4.13
N VAL A 6 27.45 -36.94 4.98
CA VAL A 6 26.08 -36.71 5.45
C VAL A 6 25.99 -35.41 6.25
N THR A 7 26.93 -35.14 7.16
CA THR A 7 26.92 -33.90 7.95
C THR A 7 27.08 -32.67 7.06
N VAL A 8 27.99 -32.69 6.09
CA VAL A 8 28.18 -31.58 5.13
C VAL A 8 26.93 -31.34 4.30
N PHE A 9 26.24 -32.41 3.88
CA PHE A 9 25.01 -32.27 3.11
C PHE A 9 23.87 -31.67 3.95
N LEU A 10 23.71 -32.12 5.21
CA LEU A 10 22.69 -31.59 6.12
C LEU A 10 22.94 -30.12 6.48
N THR A 11 24.18 -29.71 6.68
CA THR A 11 24.51 -28.30 6.94
C THR A 11 24.28 -27.44 5.71
N ALA A 12 24.63 -27.90 4.51
CA ALA A 12 24.35 -27.19 3.27
C ALA A 12 22.83 -27.04 3.03
N LEU A 13 22.06 -28.11 3.26
CA LEU A 13 20.61 -28.10 3.07
C LEU A 13 19.92 -27.14 4.06
N THR A 14 20.32 -27.17 5.34
CA THR A 14 19.75 -26.27 6.36
C THR A 14 20.08 -24.81 6.08
N ALA A 15 21.31 -24.51 5.64
CA ALA A 15 21.70 -23.17 5.22
C ALA A 15 20.88 -22.68 4.02
N TYR A 16 20.68 -23.53 3.00
CA TYR A 16 19.87 -23.21 1.82
C TYR A 16 18.41 -22.92 2.16
N LEU A 17 17.80 -23.76 3.01
CA LEU A 17 16.42 -23.57 3.45
C LEU A 17 16.28 -22.28 4.27
N ALA A 18 17.22 -21.99 5.16
CA ALA A 18 17.24 -20.72 5.90
C ALA A 18 17.37 -19.51 4.97
N GLN A 19 18.28 -19.57 3.99
CA GLN A 19 18.48 -18.49 3.03
C GLN A 19 17.22 -18.21 2.20
N ASN A 20 16.57 -19.25 1.67
CA ASN A 20 15.32 -19.10 0.95
C ASN A 20 14.21 -18.52 1.82
N TYR A 21 14.10 -19.00 3.06
CA TYR A 21 13.13 -18.47 4.01
C TYR A 21 13.34 -16.95 4.24
N PHE A 22 14.56 -16.52 4.54
CA PHE A 22 14.86 -15.09 4.73
C PHE A 22 14.66 -14.26 3.46
N ALA A 23 14.99 -14.81 2.28
CA ALA A 23 14.74 -14.13 1.00
C ALA A 23 13.24 -13.88 0.80
N THR A 24 12.39 -14.88 1.08
CA THR A 24 10.92 -14.71 0.97
C THR A 24 10.37 -13.69 1.97
N LEU A 25 10.84 -13.70 3.22
CA LEU A 25 10.44 -12.70 4.22
C LEU A 25 10.85 -11.28 3.80
N SER A 26 12.09 -11.12 3.31
CA SER A 26 12.59 -9.83 2.84
C SER A 26 11.78 -9.32 1.64
N ALA A 27 11.40 -10.20 0.71
CA ALA A 27 10.57 -9.84 -0.43
C ALA A 27 9.17 -9.37 0.01
N ARG A 28 8.54 -10.06 0.98
CA ARG A 28 7.24 -9.65 1.54
C ARG A 28 7.31 -8.30 2.24
N ALA A 29 8.35 -8.07 3.03
CA ALA A 29 8.56 -6.80 3.72
C ALA A 29 8.84 -5.64 2.74
N ALA A 30 9.57 -5.92 1.65
CA ALA A 30 9.77 -4.96 0.57
C ALA A 30 8.43 -4.59 -0.10
N HIS A 31 7.62 -5.60 -0.46
CA HIS A 31 6.31 -5.36 -1.07
C HIS A 31 5.39 -4.51 -0.19
N MET A 32 5.33 -4.78 1.13
CA MET A 32 4.59 -3.94 2.07
C MET A 32 5.11 -2.50 2.13
N ARG A 33 6.43 -2.30 2.04
CA ARG A 33 7.04 -0.97 2.04
C ARG A 33 6.70 -0.20 0.77
N ASP A 34 6.76 -0.86 -0.38
CA ASP A 34 6.39 -0.27 -1.67
C ASP A 34 4.92 0.17 -1.62
N HIS A 35 4.05 -0.68 -1.07
CA HIS A 35 2.64 -0.36 -0.89
C HIS A 35 2.39 0.81 0.10
N VAL A 36 3.18 0.91 1.18
CA VAL A 36 3.17 2.09 2.07
C VAL A 36 3.48 3.38 1.31
N GLU A 37 4.41 3.33 0.35
CA GLU A 37 4.79 4.49 -0.46
C GLU A 37 3.70 4.87 -1.47
N GLU A 38 2.93 3.91 -1.99
CA GLU A 38 1.77 4.17 -2.83
C GLU A 38 0.74 5.05 -2.13
N PHE A 39 0.49 4.87 -0.83
CA PHE A 39 -0.41 5.74 -0.07
C PHE A 39 0.14 7.15 0.12
N SER A 40 1.46 7.34 0.22
CA SER A 40 2.08 8.67 0.21
C SER A 40 1.85 9.37 -1.14
N LYS A 41 1.90 8.62 -2.25
CA LYS A 41 1.59 9.13 -3.59
C LYS A 41 0.11 9.49 -3.74
N ILE A 42 -0.80 8.65 -3.26
CA ILE A 42 -2.25 8.93 -3.25
C ILE A 42 -2.52 10.20 -2.45
N GLU A 43 -1.95 10.31 -1.24
CA GLU A 43 -2.06 11.50 -0.38
C GLU A 43 -1.60 12.76 -1.12
N SER A 44 -0.41 12.73 -1.73
CA SER A 44 0.11 13.89 -2.47
C SER A 44 -0.77 14.29 -3.65
N LEU A 45 -1.28 13.32 -4.43
CA LEU A 45 -2.18 13.59 -5.57
C LEU A 45 -3.53 14.12 -5.10
N ALA A 46 -4.07 13.59 -4.01
CA ALA A 46 -5.31 14.04 -3.42
C ALA A 46 -5.18 15.47 -2.87
N VAL A 47 -4.09 15.80 -2.18
CA VAL A 47 -3.80 17.17 -1.74
C VAL A 47 -3.74 18.11 -2.94
N GLU A 48 -3.01 17.74 -3.99
CA GLU A 48 -2.88 18.57 -5.19
C GLU A 48 -4.23 18.80 -5.88
N TYR A 49 -5.03 17.74 -6.02
CA TYR A 49 -6.34 17.78 -6.66
C TYR A 49 -7.37 18.54 -5.81
N TRP A 50 -7.56 18.18 -4.55
CA TRP A 50 -8.63 18.73 -3.70
C TRP A 50 -8.33 20.13 -3.15
N SER A 51 -7.06 20.54 -3.04
CA SER A 51 -6.71 21.88 -2.55
C SER A 51 -6.72 22.95 -3.63
N ASN A 52 -6.51 22.56 -4.90
CA ASN A 52 -6.39 23.52 -6.01
C ASN A 52 -7.46 23.23 -7.05
N ARG A 53 -8.16 24.28 -7.47
CA ARG A 53 -8.95 24.26 -8.70
C ARG A 53 -8.22 25.14 -9.71
N SER A 54 -7.74 24.57 -10.80
CA SER A 54 -7.17 25.37 -11.88
C SER A 54 -8.30 25.85 -12.78
N ALA A 55 -8.95 26.98 -12.42
CA ALA A 55 -10.01 27.59 -13.23
C ALA A 55 -9.54 27.85 -14.68
N ASP A 56 -8.23 28.08 -14.86
CA ASP A 56 -7.61 28.38 -16.15
C ASP A 56 -7.06 27.14 -16.89
N ASP A 57 -7.04 25.95 -16.27
CA ASP A 57 -6.46 24.74 -16.88
C ASP A 57 -7.28 23.46 -16.57
N VAL A 58 -8.38 23.30 -17.31
CA VAL A 58 -9.25 22.11 -17.26
C VAL A 58 -8.47 20.83 -17.61
N ASN A 59 -7.44 20.91 -18.45
CA ASN A 59 -6.63 19.74 -18.79
C ASN A 59 -5.80 19.28 -17.59
N LYS A 60 -5.25 20.20 -16.80
CA LYS A 60 -4.53 19.86 -15.58
C LYS A 60 -5.41 19.12 -14.57
N ASP A 61 -6.63 19.60 -14.32
CA ASP A 61 -7.56 18.94 -13.39
C ASP A 61 -7.99 17.54 -13.89
N LYS A 62 -8.17 17.36 -15.20
CA LYS A 62 -8.42 16.04 -15.81
C LYS A 62 -7.23 15.09 -15.65
N VAL A 63 -6.01 15.58 -15.86
CA VAL A 63 -4.80 14.77 -15.68
C VAL A 63 -4.62 14.39 -14.21
N LEU A 64 -4.86 15.31 -13.27
CA LEU A 64 -4.75 15.05 -11.85
C LEU A 64 -5.79 14.03 -11.35
N SER A 65 -7.06 14.19 -11.72
CA SER A 65 -8.10 13.23 -11.37
C SER A 65 -7.82 11.84 -11.95
N ALA A 66 -7.38 11.74 -13.20
CA ALA A 66 -6.99 10.46 -13.80
C ALA A 66 -5.78 9.82 -13.08
N ARG A 67 -4.78 10.62 -12.68
CA ARG A 67 -3.62 10.14 -11.91
C ARG A 67 -4.02 9.67 -10.52
N LEU A 68 -4.90 10.40 -9.84
CA LEU A 68 -5.39 10.03 -8.51
C LEU A 68 -6.20 8.73 -8.59
N LEU A 69 -7.18 8.65 -9.50
CA LEU A 69 -7.96 7.43 -9.72
C LEU A 69 -7.08 6.24 -10.09
N GLY A 70 -6.10 6.45 -10.97
CA GLY A 70 -5.14 5.42 -11.34
C GLY A 70 -4.28 4.95 -10.17
N ALA A 71 -3.87 5.86 -9.28
CA ALA A 71 -3.07 5.51 -8.09
C ALA A 71 -3.89 4.69 -7.09
N VAL A 72 -5.13 5.10 -6.79
CA VAL A 72 -6.05 4.37 -5.89
C VAL A 72 -6.46 3.01 -6.48
N THR A 73 -6.73 2.96 -7.79
CA THR A 73 -7.03 1.68 -8.46
C THR A 73 -5.80 0.77 -8.44
N ALA A 74 -4.61 1.32 -8.65
CA ALA A 74 -3.37 0.53 -8.60
C ALA A 74 -3.12 -0.05 -7.21
N SER A 75 -3.36 0.72 -6.13
CA SER A 75 -3.19 0.22 -4.76
C SER A 75 -4.13 -0.95 -4.46
N SER A 76 -5.35 -0.94 -5.02
CA SER A 76 -6.32 -2.02 -4.81
C SER A 76 -5.86 -3.40 -5.31
N PHE A 77 -4.88 -3.49 -6.23
CA PHE A 77 -4.34 -4.79 -6.67
C PHE A 77 -3.65 -5.57 -5.53
N PHE A 78 -3.17 -4.87 -4.51
CA PHE A 78 -2.58 -5.50 -3.32
C PHE A 78 -3.62 -6.33 -2.54
N SER A 79 -4.92 -6.04 -2.67
CA SER A 79 -5.99 -6.83 -2.04
C SER A 79 -5.90 -8.33 -2.35
N SER A 80 -5.45 -8.70 -3.56
CA SER A 80 -5.26 -10.09 -3.97
C SER A 80 -4.19 -10.84 -3.16
N GLU A 81 -3.24 -10.11 -2.57
CA GLU A 81 -2.21 -10.66 -1.69
C GLU A 81 -2.47 -10.41 -0.20
N ALA A 82 -3.49 -9.62 0.14
CA ALA A 82 -3.78 -9.16 1.50
C ALA A 82 -3.97 -10.33 2.47
N THR A 83 -4.77 -11.35 2.12
CA THR A 83 -4.98 -12.56 2.94
C THR A 83 -3.65 -13.19 3.37
N ARG A 84 -2.71 -13.32 2.43
CA ARG A 84 -1.42 -14.00 2.66
C ARG A 84 -0.47 -13.16 3.50
N LEU A 85 -0.48 -11.85 3.28
CA LEU A 85 0.50 -10.93 3.87
C LEU A 85 0.05 -10.36 5.23
N LEU A 86 -1.25 -10.13 5.39
CA LEU A 86 -1.82 -9.45 6.55
C LEU A 86 -2.46 -10.42 7.55
N GLY A 87 -2.86 -11.61 7.11
CA GLY A 87 -3.49 -12.61 7.96
C GLY A 87 -4.75 -12.04 8.63
N ASN A 88 -4.76 -11.97 9.95
CA ASN A 88 -5.91 -11.44 10.70
C ASN A 88 -6.11 -9.92 10.60
N LEU A 89 -5.27 -9.19 9.87
CA LEU A 89 -5.45 -7.76 9.57
C LEU A 89 -6.09 -7.52 8.20
N GLU A 90 -6.47 -8.58 7.47
CA GLU A 90 -7.05 -8.47 6.13
C GLU A 90 -8.36 -7.69 6.11
N GLU A 91 -9.28 -7.97 7.05
CA GLU A 91 -10.58 -7.29 7.11
C GLU A 91 -10.42 -5.78 7.33
N GLU A 92 -9.60 -5.39 8.32
CA GLU A 92 -9.26 -3.99 8.61
C GLU A 92 -8.59 -3.31 7.39
N TYR A 93 -7.80 -4.06 6.61
CA TYR A 93 -7.20 -3.54 5.38
C TYR A 93 -8.25 -3.31 4.28
N ILE A 94 -9.16 -4.26 4.04
CA ILE A 94 -10.21 -4.11 3.02
C ILE A 94 -11.11 -2.92 3.34
N GLU A 95 -11.49 -2.76 4.61
CA GLU A 95 -12.27 -1.59 5.06
C GLU A 95 -11.53 -0.27 4.82
N LEU A 96 -10.24 -0.22 5.14
CA LEU A 96 -9.42 0.97 4.91
C LEU A 96 -9.17 1.23 3.42
N ASP A 97 -9.06 0.20 2.58
CA ASP A 97 -8.86 0.37 1.14
C ASP A 97 -10.11 1.00 0.49
N VAL A 98 -11.30 0.52 0.87
CA VAL A 98 -12.57 1.14 0.48
C VAL A 98 -12.66 2.58 0.99
N ALA A 99 -12.29 2.83 2.25
CA ALA A 99 -12.31 4.18 2.81
C ALA A 99 -11.34 5.14 2.09
N VAL A 100 -10.14 4.67 1.71
CA VAL A 100 -9.20 5.45 0.90
C VAL A 100 -9.81 5.76 -0.48
N TYR A 101 -10.45 4.77 -1.11
CA TYR A 101 -11.10 4.95 -2.40
C TYR A 101 -12.21 6.02 -2.33
N ASP A 102 -13.12 5.88 -1.37
CA ASP A 102 -14.26 6.79 -1.19
C ASP A 102 -13.79 8.21 -0.81
N ALA A 103 -12.81 8.33 0.07
CA ALA A 103 -12.24 9.63 0.44
C ALA A 103 -11.57 10.32 -0.75
N ALA A 104 -10.84 9.56 -1.58
CA ALA A 104 -10.10 10.11 -2.71
C ALA A 104 -11.00 10.46 -3.91
N THR A 105 -12.07 9.69 -4.14
CA THR A 105 -12.88 9.73 -5.38
C THR A 105 -14.36 10.04 -5.17
N GLY A 106 -14.82 10.24 -3.94
CA GLY A 106 -16.22 10.60 -3.66
C GLY A 106 -16.53 12.09 -3.87
N GLY A 107 -17.78 12.47 -3.61
CA GLY A 107 -18.25 13.86 -3.73
C GLY A 107 -18.30 14.32 -5.19
N ASP A 108 -17.84 15.54 -5.45
CA ASP A 108 -17.81 16.13 -6.80
C ASP A 108 -16.54 15.74 -7.59
N PHE A 109 -16.00 14.54 -7.35
CA PHE A 109 -14.83 14.05 -8.06
C PHE A 109 -15.10 14.00 -9.57
N GLN A 110 -14.18 14.55 -10.37
CA GLN A 110 -14.32 14.71 -11.82
C GLN A 110 -15.50 15.59 -12.27
N ALA A 111 -16.24 16.23 -11.37
CA ALA A 111 -17.24 17.21 -11.75
C ALA A 111 -16.57 18.42 -12.42
N ALA A 112 -17.22 18.98 -13.45
CA ALA A 112 -16.69 20.12 -14.20
C ALA A 112 -16.62 21.40 -13.33
N ASP A 113 -17.49 21.50 -12.33
CA ASP A 113 -17.66 22.64 -11.45
C ASP A 113 -17.16 22.41 -10.01
N ARG A 114 -16.44 21.31 -9.76
CA ARG A 114 -15.87 20.95 -8.46
C ARG A 114 -15.14 22.13 -7.80
N ASP A 115 -15.51 22.42 -6.55
CA ASP A 115 -14.80 23.37 -5.71
C ASP A 115 -13.69 22.70 -4.88
N PRO A 116 -12.66 23.45 -4.46
CA PRO A 116 -11.69 22.94 -3.49
C PRO A 116 -12.38 22.43 -2.21
N ASP A 117 -11.98 21.25 -1.74
CA ASP A 117 -12.56 20.61 -0.55
C ASP A 117 -11.43 20.21 0.44
N PRO A 118 -11.07 21.12 1.37
CA PRO A 118 -10.06 20.84 2.39
C PRO A 118 -10.48 19.75 3.39
N ALA A 119 -11.78 19.53 3.58
CA ALA A 119 -12.26 18.47 4.47
C ALA A 119 -11.92 17.10 3.88
N ARG A 120 -12.10 16.94 2.56
CA ARG A 120 -11.71 15.73 1.83
C ARG A 120 -10.22 15.46 1.85
N VAL A 121 -9.40 16.51 1.74
CA VAL A 121 -7.94 16.38 1.91
C VAL A 121 -7.61 15.77 3.27
N THR A 122 -8.24 16.26 4.33
CA THR A 122 -8.03 15.78 5.71
C THR A 122 -8.46 14.32 5.85
N GLU A 123 -9.58 13.94 5.24
CA GLU A 123 -10.10 12.58 5.23
C GLU A 123 -9.14 11.61 4.52
N VAL A 124 -8.66 11.96 3.32
CA VAL A 124 -7.68 11.15 2.59
C VAL A 124 -6.38 10.99 3.38
N ILE A 125 -5.84 12.06 3.96
CA ILE A 125 -4.63 12.00 4.79
C ILE A 125 -4.83 11.05 5.98
N LYS A 126 -6.00 11.11 6.62
CA LYS A 126 -6.35 10.24 7.74
C LYS A 126 -6.37 8.77 7.29
N CYS A 127 -7.14 8.43 6.26
CA CYS A 127 -7.25 7.06 5.74
C CYS A 127 -5.90 6.51 5.27
N CYS A 128 -5.12 7.29 4.51
CA CYS A 128 -3.76 6.91 4.09
C CYS A 128 -2.82 6.69 5.29
N THR A 129 -2.96 7.48 6.36
CA THR A 129 -2.14 7.32 7.57
C THR A 129 -2.52 6.06 8.35
N GLU A 130 -3.81 5.79 8.52
CA GLU A 130 -4.32 4.57 9.15
C GLU A 130 -3.86 3.32 8.37
N MET A 131 -3.99 3.35 7.04
CA MET A 131 -3.52 2.30 6.15
C MET A 131 -2.01 2.04 6.27
N ARG A 132 -1.18 3.09 6.21
CA ARG A 132 0.27 2.96 6.41
C ARG A 132 0.61 2.40 7.78
N ASN A 133 -0.12 2.79 8.82
CA ASN A 133 0.09 2.27 10.17
C ASN A 133 -0.29 0.78 10.27
N LEU A 134 -1.39 0.34 9.62
CA LEU A 134 -1.74 -1.07 9.50
C LEU A 134 -0.62 -1.87 8.82
N LEU A 135 -0.14 -1.42 7.66
CA LEU A 135 0.92 -2.09 6.91
C LEU A 135 2.25 -2.14 7.68
N ARG A 136 2.58 -1.08 8.43
CA ARG A 136 3.76 -1.07 9.32
C ARG A 136 3.60 -2.08 10.47
N ARG A 137 2.43 -2.16 11.11
CA ARG A 137 2.14 -3.17 12.14
C ARG A 137 2.27 -4.58 11.57
N ALA A 138 1.72 -4.83 10.37
CA ALA A 138 1.85 -6.11 9.68
C ALA A 138 3.33 -6.44 9.35
N SER A 139 4.09 -5.46 8.86
CA SER A 139 5.52 -5.60 8.57
C SER A 139 6.33 -5.95 9.82
N CYS A 140 6.04 -5.30 10.95
CA CYS A 140 6.71 -5.62 12.22
C CYS A 140 6.45 -7.09 12.62
N ARG A 141 5.24 -7.61 12.47
CA ARG A 141 4.93 -9.02 12.78
C ARG A 141 5.76 -10.00 11.97
N LEU A 142 6.07 -9.69 10.70
CA LEU A 142 6.93 -10.56 9.87
C LEU A 142 8.35 -10.71 10.44
N TYR A 143 8.87 -9.68 11.12
CA TYR A 143 10.20 -9.73 11.74
C TYR A 143 10.19 -10.33 13.15
N TRP A 144 9.10 -10.12 13.90
CA TRP A 144 8.99 -10.50 15.32
C TRP A 144 8.27 -11.82 15.57
N ALA A 145 7.75 -12.52 14.55
CA ALA A 145 7.26 -13.90 14.67
C ALA A 145 8.39 -14.95 14.87
N ARG A 146 9.52 -14.52 15.46
CA ARG A 146 10.66 -15.34 15.89
C ARG A 146 10.45 -15.80 17.33
#